data_AF-A0A1C6QTL7-F1
#
_entry.id   AF-A0A1C6QTL7-F1
#
_cell.length_a   1.000
_cell.length_b   1.000
_cell.length_c   1.000
_cell.angle_alpha   90.00
_cell.angle_beta   90.00
_cell.angle_gamma   90.00
#
_symmetry.space_group_name_H-M   'P 1'
#
loop_
_entity.id
_entity.type
_entity.pdbx_description
1 polymer ?
#
loop_
_entity_poly.entity_id
_entity_poly.type
_entity_poly.pdbx_seq_one_letter_code
_entity_poly.pdbx_strand_id
1 'polypeptide(L)'
;MSTALDALYGQVTPPAAPVFRLAEHDRRRGGEDFPTVPVQGLELDLNETAAALFELLADEGAHPVPSTDALYATLKTAVAALGPAGIAEASGVFAGLPEDEFPEVAACRRFAYRLVVSFWYEGARSRPMSLGEAGVALYLSSLHRYRQAEFHQLPARSLMVSRALHEGMTAVPTETLIRLGAFMAAELGGPRKDRDRGAEWLYKQALPDYHRRRFCFDLLRAVSPKAQPLPLIVRPDTGGHLIGLTSPAGPDGMRLRSMRAEW
;
A
#
# COMPACT_ATOMS: atom_id res chain seq x y z
N MET A 1 32.82 10.79 25.73
CA MET A 1 33.00 12.09 25.06
C MET A 1 31.77 12.32 24.19
N SER A 2 30.83 13.14 24.66
CA SER A 2 29.64 13.54 23.89
C SER A 2 30.11 14.42 22.75
N THR A 3 29.78 14.07 21.50
CA THR A 3 30.20 14.83 20.34
C THR A 3 29.32 16.08 20.18
N ALA A 4 29.84 17.13 19.51
CA ALA A 4 29.07 18.34 19.23
C ALA A 4 27.78 18.08 18.41
N LEU A 5 27.70 16.92 17.74
CA LEU A 5 26.51 16.44 17.06
C LEU A 5 25.42 15.99 18.04
N ASP A 6 25.78 15.34 19.14
CA ASP A 6 24.83 14.89 20.17
C ASP A 6 24.12 16.09 20.84
N ALA A 7 24.83 17.20 21.00
CA ALA A 7 24.26 18.46 21.51
C ALA A 7 23.31 19.14 20.50
N LEU A 8 23.55 18.97 19.20
CA LEU A 8 22.72 19.54 18.13
C LEU A 8 21.40 18.76 17.96
N TYR A 9 21.46 17.42 18.08
CA TYR A 9 20.27 16.56 18.04
C TYR A 9 19.47 16.59 19.35
N GLY A 10 20.10 16.89 20.48
CA GLY A 10 19.43 17.06 21.78
C GLY A 10 18.52 18.29 21.87
N GLN A 11 18.67 19.28 20.97
CA GLN A 11 17.84 20.49 20.93
C GLN A 11 16.58 20.35 20.07
N VAL A 12 16.48 19.29 19.27
CA VAL A 12 15.23 18.96 18.57
C VAL A 12 14.39 18.18 19.55
N THR A 13 13.63 18.89 20.39
CA THR A 13 12.51 18.25 21.07
C THR A 13 11.52 17.87 19.96
N PRO A 14 11.34 16.57 19.63
CA PRO A 14 10.32 16.23 18.67
C PRO A 14 9.00 16.75 19.24
N PRO A 15 8.17 17.45 18.46
CA PRO A 15 6.86 17.86 18.95
C PRO A 15 6.19 16.60 19.49
N ALA A 16 5.60 16.68 20.68
CA ALA A 16 4.76 15.64 21.24
C ALA A 16 3.47 15.58 20.40
N ALA A 17 3.59 15.14 19.15
CA ALA A 17 2.45 14.77 18.35
C ALA A 17 1.74 13.64 19.10
N PRO A 18 0.41 13.65 19.18
CA PRO A 18 -0.32 12.55 19.77
C PRO A 18 0.15 11.25 19.12
N VAL A 19 0.56 10.28 19.93
CA VAL A 19 1.02 8.98 19.45
C VAL A 19 -0.21 8.30 18.84
N PHE A 20 -0.31 8.30 17.51
CA PHE A 20 -1.38 7.58 16.82
C PHE A 20 -1.17 6.08 17.01
N ARG A 21 -2.01 5.45 17.83
CA ARG A 21 -1.90 4.04 18.17
C ARG A 21 -2.76 3.22 17.22
N LEU A 22 -2.12 2.65 16.20
CA LEU A 22 -2.77 1.87 15.14
C LEU A 22 -3.76 0.81 15.67
N ALA A 23 -3.42 0.12 16.75
CA ALA A 23 -4.28 -0.92 17.33
C ALA A 23 -5.60 -0.38 17.92
N GLU A 24 -5.62 0.87 18.39
CA GLU A 24 -6.81 1.53 18.95
C GLU A 24 -7.72 2.10 17.85
N HIS A 25 -7.20 2.21 16.62
CA HIS A 25 -7.90 2.78 15.46
C HIS A 25 -8.22 1.75 14.38
N ASP A 26 -8.00 0.45 14.59
CA ASP A 26 -8.38 -0.59 13.62
C ASP A 26 -9.91 -0.60 13.44
N ARG A 27 -10.38 -0.42 12.20
CA ARG A 27 -11.81 -0.31 11.89
C ARG A 27 -12.51 -1.66 11.74
N ARG A 28 -11.76 -2.76 11.72
CA ARG A 28 -12.37 -4.10 11.56
C ARG A 28 -13.21 -4.45 12.77
N ARG A 29 -14.38 -5.03 12.51
CA ARG A 29 -15.20 -5.63 13.55
C ARG A 29 -14.66 -7.01 13.92
N GLY A 30 -14.96 -7.47 15.13
CA GLY A 30 -14.49 -8.77 15.59
C GLY A 30 -14.94 -9.90 14.67
N GLY A 31 -13.98 -10.62 14.07
CA GLY A 31 -14.24 -11.74 13.15
C GLY A 31 -14.29 -11.36 11.67
N GLU A 32 -14.19 -10.07 11.32
CA GLU A 32 -14.13 -9.62 9.92
C GLU A 32 -12.68 -9.52 9.44
N ASP A 33 -12.42 -9.97 8.21
CA ASP A 33 -11.11 -9.88 7.57
C ASP A 33 -10.78 -8.46 7.10
N PHE A 34 -11.81 -7.68 6.78
CA PHE A 34 -11.72 -6.37 6.16
C PHE A 34 -12.56 -5.32 6.90
N PRO A 35 -12.09 -4.06 6.96
CA PRO A 35 -12.85 -2.95 7.51
C PRO A 35 -13.91 -2.42 6.54
N THR A 36 -14.86 -1.66 7.06
CA THR A 36 -15.86 -0.95 6.25
C THR A 36 -15.35 0.40 5.74
N VAL A 37 -15.89 0.82 4.59
CA VAL A 37 -15.60 2.11 3.97
C VAL A 37 -16.62 3.14 4.43
N PRO A 38 -16.20 4.21 5.13
CA PRO A 38 -17.13 5.26 5.57
C PRO A 38 -17.49 6.18 4.40
N VAL A 39 -18.78 6.29 4.07
CA VAL A 39 -19.27 7.15 2.98
C VAL A 39 -20.61 7.78 3.36
N GLN A 40 -20.67 9.11 3.46
CA GLN A 40 -21.92 9.86 3.69
C GLN A 40 -22.76 9.36 4.90
N GLY A 41 -22.09 8.90 5.96
CA GLY A 41 -22.75 8.37 7.17
C GLY A 41 -23.10 6.89 7.11
N LEU A 42 -22.83 6.21 5.98
CA LEU A 42 -22.90 4.76 5.84
C LEU A 42 -21.53 4.12 6.05
N GLU A 43 -21.56 2.85 6.45
CA GLU A 43 -20.40 1.98 6.61
C GLU A 43 -20.55 0.80 5.66
N LEU A 44 -19.92 0.88 4.48
CA LEU A 44 -20.09 -0.11 3.43
C LEU A 44 -19.07 -1.22 3.55
N ASP A 45 -19.51 -2.47 3.45
CA ASP A 45 -18.59 -3.58 3.35
C ASP A 45 -17.91 -3.65 1.97
N LEU A 46 -17.02 -4.63 1.79
CA LEU A 46 -16.28 -4.79 0.54
C LEU A 46 -17.20 -5.12 -0.66
N ASN A 47 -18.26 -5.89 -0.47
CA ASN A 47 -19.20 -6.26 -1.53
C ASN A 47 -20.12 -5.09 -1.90
N GLU A 48 -20.68 -4.41 -0.92
CA GLU A 48 -21.49 -3.20 -1.10
C GLU A 48 -20.69 -2.10 -1.80
N THR A 49 -19.42 -1.92 -1.41
CA THR A 49 -18.51 -0.98 -2.09
C THR A 49 -18.27 -1.39 -3.55
N ALA A 50 -18.07 -2.67 -3.82
CA ALA A 50 -17.84 -3.16 -5.18
C ALA A 50 -19.08 -2.99 -6.07
N ALA A 51 -20.26 -3.32 -5.55
CA ALA A 51 -21.53 -3.17 -6.24
C ALA A 51 -21.84 -1.70 -6.56
N ALA A 52 -21.67 -0.80 -5.58
CA ALA A 52 -21.88 0.62 -5.79
C ALA A 52 -20.92 1.21 -6.85
N LEU A 53 -19.66 0.74 -6.90
CA LEU A 53 -18.73 1.13 -7.95
C LEU A 53 -19.13 0.56 -9.31
N PHE A 54 -19.62 -0.67 -9.37
CA PHE A 54 -20.04 -1.32 -10.60
C PHE A 54 -21.16 -0.54 -11.30
N GLU A 55 -22.16 -0.07 -10.57
CA GLU A 55 -23.28 0.73 -11.11
C GLU A 55 -22.84 2.01 -11.83
N LEU A 56 -21.66 2.56 -11.52
CA LEU A 56 -21.15 3.77 -12.17
C LEU A 56 -19.95 3.55 -13.10
N LEU A 57 -19.18 2.48 -12.91
CA LEU A 57 -17.92 2.25 -13.64
C LEU A 57 -17.99 1.14 -14.69
N ALA A 58 -19.04 0.31 -14.70
CA ALA A 58 -19.14 -0.81 -15.62
C ALA A 58 -19.06 -0.37 -17.09
N ASP A 59 -19.73 0.74 -17.44
CA ASP A 59 -19.80 1.22 -18.83
C ASP A 59 -18.54 1.96 -19.31
N GLU A 60 -17.72 2.48 -18.39
CA GLU A 60 -16.58 3.35 -18.74
C GLU A 60 -15.26 2.59 -18.98
N GLY A 61 -15.22 1.28 -18.70
CA GLY A 61 -14.07 0.43 -19.00
C GLY A 61 -12.75 0.92 -18.36
N ALA A 62 -12.80 1.42 -17.11
CA ALA A 62 -11.68 1.71 -16.18
C ALA A 62 -10.30 2.09 -16.76
N HIS A 63 -10.27 2.87 -17.85
CA HIS A 63 -9.04 3.27 -18.54
C HIS A 63 -9.01 4.77 -18.79
N PRO A 64 -8.04 5.51 -18.21
CA PRO A 64 -6.95 5.03 -17.34
C PRO A 64 -7.45 4.51 -15.98
N VAL A 65 -6.66 3.65 -15.33
CA VAL A 65 -6.99 3.12 -14.00
C VAL A 65 -7.14 4.30 -13.01
N PRO A 66 -8.30 4.45 -12.32
CA PRO A 66 -8.53 5.59 -11.44
C PRO A 66 -7.60 5.62 -10.21
N SER A 67 -7.36 6.81 -9.66
CA SER A 67 -6.73 6.97 -8.33
C SER A 67 -7.69 6.57 -7.21
N THR A 68 -7.19 6.33 -6.00
CA THR A 68 -8.05 5.93 -4.86
C THR A 68 -9.01 7.04 -4.50
N ASP A 69 -8.54 8.30 -4.55
CA ASP A 69 -9.39 9.46 -4.32
C ASP A 69 -10.46 9.63 -5.41
N ALA A 70 -10.15 9.32 -6.68
CA ALA A 70 -11.14 9.30 -7.74
C ALA A 70 -12.18 8.18 -7.51
N LEU A 71 -11.74 6.97 -7.14
CA LEU A 71 -12.65 5.87 -6.77
C LEU A 71 -13.55 6.25 -5.60
N TYR A 72 -13.01 6.93 -4.59
CA TYR A 72 -13.79 7.37 -3.43
C TYR A 72 -14.79 8.48 -3.80
N ALA A 73 -14.43 9.38 -4.72
CA ALA A 73 -15.36 10.36 -5.26
C ALA A 73 -16.50 9.69 -6.05
N THR A 74 -16.19 8.70 -6.90
CA THR A 74 -17.20 7.91 -7.61
C THR A 74 -18.11 7.17 -6.64
N LEU A 75 -17.57 6.54 -5.60
CA LEU A 75 -18.36 5.87 -4.58
C LEU A 75 -19.33 6.84 -3.88
N LYS A 76 -18.91 8.06 -3.56
CA LYS A 76 -19.81 9.10 -3.01
C LYS A 76 -20.97 9.43 -3.96
N THR A 77 -20.70 9.50 -5.26
CA THR A 77 -21.73 9.74 -6.27
C THR A 77 -22.70 8.56 -6.34
N ALA A 78 -22.20 7.32 -6.32
CA ALA A 78 -23.03 6.12 -6.32
C ALA A 78 -23.95 6.05 -5.09
N VAL A 79 -23.39 6.29 -3.90
CA VAL A 79 -24.16 6.30 -2.65
C VAL A 79 -25.23 7.39 -2.64
N ALA A 80 -24.93 8.58 -3.17
CA ALA A 80 -25.90 9.65 -3.28
C ALA A 80 -27.04 9.33 -4.27
N ALA A 81 -26.76 8.58 -5.32
CA ALA A 81 -27.74 8.21 -6.34
C ALA A 81 -28.63 7.03 -5.91
N LEU A 82 -28.03 5.98 -5.34
CA LEU A 82 -28.72 4.73 -5.00
C LEU A 82 -29.39 4.77 -3.61
N GLY A 83 -28.78 5.48 -2.67
CA GLY A 83 -29.16 5.42 -1.26
C GLY A 83 -28.97 4.02 -0.64
N PRO A 84 -29.30 3.84 0.66
CA PRO A 84 -29.05 2.58 1.37
C PRO A 84 -29.80 1.38 0.79
N ALA A 85 -31.06 1.58 0.38
CA ALA A 85 -31.89 0.51 -0.18
C ALA A 85 -31.38 0.06 -1.55
N GLY A 86 -31.01 1.02 -2.42
CA GLY A 86 -30.45 0.71 -3.74
C GLY A 86 -29.10 -0.01 -3.66
N ILE A 87 -28.25 0.35 -2.69
CA ILE A 87 -26.98 -0.36 -2.44
C ILE A 87 -27.24 -1.80 -2.02
N ALA A 88 -28.20 -2.04 -1.13
CA ALA A 88 -28.53 -3.40 -0.68
C ALA A 88 -29.04 -4.28 -1.84
N GLU A 89 -29.88 -3.71 -2.72
CA GLU A 89 -30.34 -4.39 -3.94
C GLU A 89 -29.19 -4.68 -4.91
N ALA A 90 -28.39 -3.66 -5.25
CA ALA A 90 -27.24 -3.79 -6.15
C ALA A 90 -26.21 -4.80 -5.62
N SER A 91 -25.98 -4.82 -4.30
CA SER A 91 -25.08 -5.77 -3.63
C SER A 91 -25.53 -7.22 -3.84
N GLY A 92 -26.84 -7.48 -3.73
CA GLY A 92 -27.43 -8.80 -3.98
C GLY A 92 -27.29 -9.25 -5.43
N VAL A 93 -27.55 -8.34 -6.38
CA VAL A 93 -27.39 -8.62 -7.82
C VAL A 93 -25.92 -8.87 -8.16
N PHE A 94 -25.03 -7.98 -7.72
CA PHE A 94 -23.59 -8.04 -7.99
C PHE A 94 -22.93 -9.32 -7.48
N ALA A 95 -23.37 -9.82 -6.31
CA ALA A 95 -22.86 -11.07 -5.75
C ALA A 95 -23.12 -12.29 -6.66
N GLY A 96 -24.18 -12.25 -7.46
CA GLY A 96 -24.55 -13.31 -8.40
C GLY A 96 -23.90 -13.21 -9.79
N LEU A 97 -23.20 -12.11 -10.09
CA LEU A 97 -22.65 -11.89 -11.43
C LEU A 97 -21.37 -12.75 -11.66
N PRO A 98 -21.32 -13.52 -12.76
CA PRO A 98 -20.16 -14.33 -13.10
C PRO A 98 -19.03 -13.47 -13.71
N GLU A 99 -17.80 -13.61 -13.19
CA GLU A 99 -16.63 -12.80 -13.63
C GLU A 99 -16.17 -13.11 -15.07
N ASP A 100 -16.47 -14.30 -15.58
CA ASP A 100 -16.14 -14.71 -16.96
C ASP A 100 -17.04 -14.06 -18.01
N GLU A 101 -18.26 -13.67 -17.63
CA GLU A 101 -19.18 -12.90 -18.48
C GLU A 101 -19.01 -11.39 -18.30
N PHE A 102 -18.74 -10.95 -17.06
CA PHE A 102 -18.62 -9.54 -16.67
C PHE A 102 -17.23 -9.24 -16.07
N PRO A 103 -16.19 -9.02 -16.89
CA PRO A 103 -14.83 -8.77 -16.41
C PRO A 103 -14.71 -7.51 -15.52
N GLU A 104 -15.65 -6.58 -15.63
CA GLU A 104 -15.78 -5.38 -14.79
C GLU A 104 -16.02 -5.73 -13.32
N VAL A 105 -16.65 -6.89 -13.03
CA VAL A 105 -16.87 -7.39 -11.67
C VAL A 105 -15.53 -7.56 -10.96
N ALA A 106 -14.56 -8.22 -11.61
CA ALA A 106 -13.23 -8.41 -11.05
C ALA A 106 -12.49 -7.07 -10.85
N ALA A 107 -12.70 -6.09 -11.74
CA ALA A 107 -12.13 -4.76 -11.59
C ALA A 107 -12.74 -4.02 -10.39
N CYS A 108 -14.07 -4.02 -10.25
CA CYS A 108 -14.78 -3.36 -9.15
C CYS A 108 -14.45 -4.00 -7.79
N ARG A 109 -14.31 -5.32 -7.72
CA ARG A 109 -13.83 -6.03 -6.51
C ARG A 109 -12.42 -5.56 -6.11
N ARG A 110 -11.51 -5.40 -7.07
CA ARG A 110 -10.15 -4.88 -6.81
C ARG A 110 -10.17 -3.41 -6.37
N PHE A 111 -11.03 -2.58 -6.96
CA PHE A 111 -11.18 -1.18 -6.56
C PHE A 111 -11.80 -1.04 -5.17
N ALA A 112 -12.81 -1.84 -4.84
CA ALA A 112 -13.38 -1.91 -3.51
C ALA A 112 -12.33 -2.36 -2.48
N TYR A 113 -11.55 -3.40 -2.78
CA TYR A 113 -10.45 -3.83 -1.93
C TYR A 113 -9.43 -2.70 -1.69
N ARG A 114 -9.11 -1.90 -2.71
CA ARG A 114 -8.24 -0.74 -2.58
C ARG A 114 -8.82 0.33 -1.66
N LEU A 115 -10.12 0.62 -1.75
CA LEU A 115 -10.80 1.57 -0.85
C LEU A 115 -10.83 1.05 0.59
N VAL A 116 -11.20 -0.20 0.79
CA VAL A 116 -11.18 -0.88 2.10
C VAL A 116 -9.79 -0.81 2.73
N VAL A 117 -8.74 -1.10 1.96
CA VAL A 117 -7.36 -0.95 2.43
C VAL A 117 -7.00 0.50 2.73
N SER A 118 -7.62 1.47 2.05
CA SER A 118 -7.36 2.88 2.29
C SER A 118 -7.98 3.41 3.58
N PHE A 119 -9.11 2.85 3.98
CA PHE A 119 -9.80 3.17 5.23
C PHE A 119 -9.58 2.07 6.27
N TRP A 120 -8.33 1.59 6.41
CA TRP A 120 -8.06 0.52 7.36
C TRP A 120 -8.14 0.99 8.81
N TYR A 121 -7.68 2.21 9.05
CA TYR A 121 -7.65 2.82 10.37
C TYR A 121 -8.54 4.05 10.42
N GLU A 122 -9.21 4.26 11.54
CA GLU A 122 -10.00 5.46 11.80
C GLU A 122 -9.07 6.68 11.93
N GLY A 123 -9.45 7.80 11.31
CA GLY A 123 -8.64 9.02 11.34
C GLY A 123 -7.29 8.90 10.60
N ALA A 124 -7.19 7.96 9.64
CA ALA A 124 -6.01 7.81 8.82
C ALA A 124 -6.37 7.27 7.42
N ARG A 125 -5.47 7.51 6.47
CA ARG A 125 -5.44 6.80 5.18
C ARG A 125 -4.33 5.78 5.18
N SER A 126 -4.55 4.64 4.56
CA SER A 126 -3.52 3.62 4.38
C SER A 126 -3.37 3.19 2.93
N ARG A 127 -2.26 2.54 2.65
CA ARG A 127 -2.02 1.85 1.39
C ARG A 127 -0.97 0.78 1.59
N PRO A 128 -0.90 -0.25 0.75
CA PRO A 128 0.25 -1.13 0.74
C PRO A 128 1.53 -0.34 0.49
N MET A 129 2.62 -0.81 1.09
CA MET A 129 3.95 -0.38 0.70
C MET A 129 4.18 -0.64 -0.79
N SER A 130 4.74 0.34 -1.48
CA SER A 130 5.09 0.22 -2.90
C SER A 130 6.30 -0.70 -3.08
N LEU A 131 6.50 -1.18 -4.31
CA LEU A 131 7.69 -1.99 -4.63
C LEU A 131 9.01 -1.24 -4.39
N GLY A 132 9.04 0.07 -4.62
CA GLY A 132 10.22 0.88 -4.35
C GLY A 132 10.54 0.98 -2.86
N GLU A 133 9.54 1.23 -2.03
CA GLU A 133 9.70 1.30 -0.56
C GLU A 133 10.15 -0.04 0.02
N ALA A 134 9.52 -1.14 -0.40
CA ALA A 134 9.91 -2.48 0.01
C ALA A 134 11.34 -2.81 -0.49
N GLY A 135 11.71 -2.36 -1.70
CA GLY A 135 13.06 -2.51 -2.24
C GLY A 135 14.11 -1.78 -1.42
N VAL A 136 13.80 -0.57 -0.93
CA VAL A 136 14.66 0.19 -0.02
C VAL A 136 14.79 -0.52 1.32
N ALA A 137 13.70 -1.03 1.89
CA ALA A 137 13.76 -1.82 3.11
C ALA A 137 14.69 -3.03 2.94
N LEU A 138 14.53 -3.81 1.86
CA LEU A 138 15.45 -4.92 1.59
C LEU A 138 16.90 -4.47 1.41
N TYR A 139 17.15 -3.32 0.78
CA TYR A 139 18.49 -2.78 0.63
C TYR A 139 19.13 -2.49 2.00
N LEU A 140 18.37 -1.91 2.93
CA LEU A 140 18.84 -1.51 4.26
C LEU A 140 18.94 -2.68 5.25
N SER A 141 18.37 -3.84 4.90
CA SER A 141 18.42 -5.05 5.73
C SER A 141 19.76 -5.79 5.67
N SER A 142 19.94 -6.78 6.54
CA SER A 142 21.07 -7.72 6.49
C SER A 142 21.00 -8.73 5.34
N LEU A 143 19.97 -8.67 4.46
CA LEU A 143 19.81 -9.63 3.37
C LEU A 143 21.06 -9.64 2.46
N HIS A 144 21.80 -10.74 2.53
CA HIS A 144 23.02 -10.93 1.77
C HIS A 144 22.72 -11.35 0.32
N ARG A 145 23.49 -10.78 -0.60
CA ARG A 145 23.33 -10.90 -2.06
C ARG A 145 23.89 -12.19 -2.67
N TYR A 146 24.39 -13.14 -1.88
CA TYR A 146 25.12 -14.28 -2.46
C TYR A 146 24.19 -15.16 -3.30
N ARG A 147 24.52 -15.20 -4.59
CA ARG A 147 23.90 -15.96 -5.68
C ARG A 147 22.37 -15.87 -5.69
N GLN A 148 21.86 -14.84 -6.36
CA GLN A 148 20.43 -14.67 -6.68
C GLN A 148 19.75 -15.98 -7.13
N ALA A 149 20.41 -16.75 -8.00
CA ALA A 149 19.92 -18.05 -8.45
C ALA A 149 19.73 -19.07 -7.32
N GLU A 150 20.63 -19.11 -6.35
CA GLU A 150 20.55 -19.99 -5.17
C GLU A 150 19.50 -19.49 -4.18
N PHE A 151 19.38 -18.17 -4.00
CA PHE A 151 18.34 -17.57 -3.16
C PHE A 151 16.93 -17.97 -3.61
N HIS A 152 16.67 -18.01 -4.92
CA HIS A 152 15.37 -18.42 -5.45
C HIS A 152 15.01 -19.88 -5.15
N GLN A 153 16.01 -20.74 -4.90
CA GLN A 153 15.85 -22.16 -4.61
C GLN A 153 15.67 -22.45 -3.11
N LEU A 154 15.85 -21.45 -2.24
CA LEU A 154 15.73 -21.66 -0.79
C LEU A 154 14.27 -21.94 -0.38
N PRO A 155 14.00 -23.00 0.42
CA PRO A 155 12.65 -23.40 0.80
C PRO A 155 11.92 -22.39 1.71
N ALA A 156 12.66 -21.60 2.51
CA ALA A 156 12.10 -20.61 3.44
C ALA A 156 12.25 -19.14 2.95
N ARG A 157 12.40 -18.93 1.64
CA ARG A 157 12.71 -17.61 1.06
C ARG A 157 11.72 -16.51 1.46
N SER A 158 10.42 -16.80 1.51
CA SER A 158 9.39 -15.80 1.85
C SER A 158 9.51 -15.30 3.29
N LEU A 159 9.87 -16.19 4.22
CA LEU A 159 10.13 -15.82 5.62
C LEU A 159 11.41 -14.98 5.73
N MET A 160 12.46 -15.33 4.99
CA MET A 160 13.69 -14.53 4.95
C MET A 160 13.45 -13.13 4.39
N VAL A 161 12.68 -13.02 3.30
CA VAL A 161 12.29 -11.72 2.74
C VAL A 161 11.44 -10.92 3.73
N SER A 162 10.48 -11.56 4.41
CA SER A 162 9.64 -10.89 5.40
C SER A 162 10.45 -10.37 6.60
N ARG A 163 11.40 -11.16 7.09
CA ARG A 163 12.31 -10.74 8.16
C ARG A 163 13.21 -9.57 7.73
N ALA A 164 13.79 -9.67 6.53
CA ALA A 164 14.62 -8.62 5.96
C ALA A 164 13.82 -7.32 5.73
N LEU A 165 12.59 -7.42 5.25
CA LEU A 165 11.69 -6.27 5.14
C LEU A 165 11.47 -5.63 6.50
N HIS A 166 11.17 -6.40 7.54
CA HIS A 166 11.00 -5.88 8.89
C HIS A 166 12.23 -5.15 9.42
N GLU A 167 13.40 -5.78 9.30
CA GLU A 167 14.67 -5.17 9.69
C GLU A 167 14.90 -3.82 8.97
N GLY A 168 14.81 -3.81 7.64
CA GLY A 168 15.08 -2.62 6.85
C GLY A 168 14.06 -1.49 7.00
N MET A 169 12.79 -1.83 7.23
CA MET A 169 11.74 -0.86 7.54
C MET A 169 11.99 -0.11 8.85
N THR A 170 12.63 -0.77 9.82
CA THR A 170 12.96 -0.17 11.13
C THR A 170 14.32 0.53 11.15
N ALA A 171 15.11 0.42 10.07
CA ALA A 171 16.45 1.00 10.01
C ALA A 171 16.44 2.53 9.80
N VAL A 172 15.34 3.09 9.28
CA VAL A 172 15.19 4.52 8.97
C VAL A 172 13.78 4.99 9.31
N PRO A 173 13.56 6.30 9.53
CA PRO A 173 12.21 6.87 9.64
C PRO A 173 11.33 6.53 8.42
N THR A 174 10.03 6.34 8.64
CA THR A 174 9.09 5.95 7.58
C THR A 174 9.04 6.98 6.44
N GLU A 175 9.18 8.27 6.73
CA GLU A 175 9.27 9.33 5.72
C GLU A 175 10.49 9.16 4.81
N THR A 176 11.63 8.77 5.37
CA THR A 176 12.86 8.49 4.62
C THR A 176 12.65 7.28 3.71
N LEU A 177 12.02 6.22 4.24
CA LEU A 177 11.67 5.03 3.46
C LEU A 177 10.79 5.38 2.25
N ILE A 178 9.74 6.18 2.46
CA ILE A 178 8.82 6.63 1.40
C ILE A 178 9.56 7.44 0.33
N ARG A 179 10.37 8.41 0.75
CA ARG A 179 11.13 9.28 -0.17
C ARG A 179 12.12 8.49 -1.01
N LEU A 180 12.95 7.65 -0.38
CA LEU A 180 13.91 6.81 -1.08
C LEU A 180 13.20 5.79 -1.98
N GLY A 181 12.06 5.25 -1.53
CA GLY A 181 11.27 4.29 -2.29
C GLY A 181 10.71 4.89 -3.58
N ALA A 182 10.25 6.15 -3.55
CA ALA A 182 9.81 6.86 -4.74
C ALA A 182 10.95 7.00 -5.78
N PHE A 183 12.16 7.35 -5.35
CA PHE A 183 13.32 7.40 -6.24
C PHE A 183 13.70 6.02 -6.79
N MET A 184 13.68 4.98 -5.95
CA MET A 184 13.98 3.62 -6.39
C MET A 184 12.98 3.11 -7.43
N ALA A 185 11.68 3.31 -7.20
CA ALA A 185 10.64 2.95 -8.14
C ALA A 185 10.81 3.70 -9.47
N ALA A 186 11.09 5.00 -9.43
CA ALA A 186 11.33 5.82 -10.62
C ALA A 186 12.62 5.41 -11.38
N GLU A 187 13.69 5.01 -10.67
CA GLU A 187 14.93 4.53 -11.28
C GLU A 187 14.74 3.17 -11.97
N LEU A 188 14.06 2.23 -11.32
CA LEU A 188 14.12 0.80 -11.67
C LEU A 188 12.87 0.22 -12.33
N GLY A 189 11.71 0.90 -12.26
CA GLY A 189 10.51 0.40 -12.95
C GLY A 189 9.50 1.45 -13.43
N GLY A 190 9.68 2.74 -13.10
CA GLY A 190 8.84 3.83 -13.59
C GLY A 190 9.28 4.35 -14.97
N PRO A 191 8.37 5.02 -15.73
CA PRO A 191 8.74 5.73 -16.94
C PRO A 191 9.74 6.84 -16.66
N ARG A 192 10.62 7.13 -17.62
CA ARG A 192 11.73 8.11 -17.48
C ARG A 192 11.30 9.49 -17.01
N LYS A 193 10.06 9.90 -17.29
CA LYS A 193 9.45 11.17 -16.86
C LYS A 193 9.25 11.29 -15.34
N ASP A 194 9.20 10.17 -14.63
CA ASP A 194 9.03 10.15 -13.17
C ASP A 194 10.36 10.39 -12.43
N ARG A 195 11.50 10.43 -13.15
CA ARG A 195 12.81 10.60 -12.55
C ARG A 195 13.12 12.08 -12.31
N ASP A 196 13.12 12.47 -11.05
CA ASP A 196 13.69 13.74 -10.61
C ASP A 196 15.22 13.62 -10.49
N ARG A 197 15.92 13.97 -11.58
CA ARG A 197 17.38 13.94 -11.63
C ARG A 197 18.05 14.96 -10.70
N GLY A 198 17.35 16.04 -10.34
CA GLY A 198 17.88 17.10 -9.49
C GLY A 198 18.02 16.67 -8.04
N ALA A 199 17.13 15.79 -7.57
CA ALA A 199 17.16 15.25 -6.21
C ALA A 199 17.72 13.80 -6.11
N GLU A 200 17.97 13.14 -7.24
CA GLU A 200 18.45 11.74 -7.29
C GLU A 200 19.81 11.53 -6.61
N TRP A 201 20.64 12.57 -6.50
CA TRP A 201 21.97 12.47 -5.90
C TRP A 201 21.91 12.06 -4.42
N LEU A 202 20.93 12.57 -3.64
CA LEU A 202 20.74 12.19 -2.23
C LEU A 202 20.36 10.73 -2.10
N TYR A 203 19.48 10.25 -2.98
CA TYR A 203 19.09 8.85 -3.05
C TYR A 203 20.29 7.95 -3.36
N LYS A 204 21.15 8.34 -4.31
CA LYS A 204 22.38 7.60 -4.64
C LYS A 204 23.43 7.66 -3.54
N GLN A 205 23.49 8.75 -2.78
CA GLN A 205 24.38 8.85 -1.63
C GLN A 205 23.91 7.93 -0.49
N ALA A 206 22.60 7.88 -0.22
CA ALA A 206 22.02 7.01 0.80
C ALA A 206 22.11 5.52 0.42
N LEU A 207 21.94 5.19 -0.85
CA LEU A 207 21.92 3.81 -1.35
C LEU A 207 22.95 3.65 -2.49
N PRO A 208 24.27 3.64 -2.21
CA PRO A 208 25.30 3.75 -3.26
C PRO A 208 25.44 2.54 -4.19
N ASP A 209 25.20 1.31 -3.71
CA ASP A 209 25.41 0.09 -4.50
C ASP A 209 24.25 -0.17 -5.47
N TYR A 210 24.43 0.19 -6.74
CA TYR A 210 23.42 -0.02 -7.80
C TYR A 210 23.01 -1.48 -7.96
N HIS A 211 23.97 -2.42 -7.88
CA HIS A 211 23.67 -3.84 -8.06
C HIS A 211 22.81 -4.36 -6.92
N ARG A 212 23.05 -3.90 -5.69
CA ARG A 212 22.20 -4.22 -4.54
C ARG A 212 20.80 -3.62 -4.68
N ARG A 213 20.68 -2.34 -5.10
CA ARG A 213 19.37 -1.72 -5.37
C ARG A 213 18.58 -2.54 -6.39
N ARG A 214 19.22 -2.90 -7.49
CA ARG A 214 18.61 -3.70 -8.56
C ARG A 214 18.18 -5.08 -8.07
N PHE A 215 19.06 -5.79 -7.36
CA PHE A 215 18.76 -7.10 -6.80
C PHE A 215 17.54 -7.07 -5.87
N CYS A 216 17.50 -6.13 -4.92
CA CYS A 216 16.40 -6.00 -3.97
C CYS A 216 15.07 -5.69 -4.66
N PHE A 217 15.10 -4.79 -5.65
CA PHE A 217 13.93 -4.41 -6.42
C PHE A 217 13.41 -5.56 -7.31
N ASP A 218 14.30 -6.21 -8.05
CA ASP A 218 13.95 -7.33 -8.95
C ASP A 218 13.47 -8.55 -8.14
N LEU A 219 14.03 -8.78 -6.94
CA LEU A 219 13.57 -9.85 -6.05
C LEU A 219 12.08 -9.67 -5.71
N LEU A 220 11.66 -8.46 -5.33
CA LEU A 220 10.25 -8.20 -5.01
C LEU A 220 9.35 -8.25 -6.24
N ARG A 221 9.86 -7.81 -7.40
CA ARG A 221 9.13 -7.87 -8.67
C ARG A 221 8.91 -9.32 -9.15
N ALA A 222 9.89 -10.19 -8.91
CA ALA A 222 9.83 -11.60 -9.31
C ALA A 222 8.94 -12.45 -8.38
N VAL A 223 8.81 -12.08 -7.11
CA VAL A 223 7.91 -12.78 -6.19
C VAL A 223 6.47 -12.40 -6.50
N SER A 224 5.59 -13.39 -6.67
CA SER A 224 4.17 -13.18 -6.93
C SER A 224 3.51 -12.31 -5.84
N PRO A 225 2.57 -11.41 -6.19
CA PRO A 225 1.72 -10.69 -5.22
C PRO A 225 1.00 -11.63 -4.23
N LYS A 226 0.76 -12.89 -4.63
CA LYS A 226 0.18 -13.92 -3.75
C LYS A 226 1.13 -14.34 -2.62
N ALA A 227 2.45 -14.24 -2.84
CA ALA A 227 3.45 -14.93 -2.04
C ALA A 227 4.18 -14.05 -1.03
N GLN A 228 4.29 -12.73 -1.27
CA GLN A 228 4.99 -11.83 -0.35
C GLN A 228 4.07 -10.71 0.15
N PRO A 229 3.60 -10.81 1.41
CA PRO A 229 2.86 -9.74 2.07
C PRO A 229 3.73 -8.49 2.22
N LEU A 230 3.14 -7.32 1.98
CA LEU A 230 3.74 -6.01 2.23
C LEU A 230 2.91 -5.26 3.27
N PRO A 231 3.52 -4.70 4.33
CA PRO A 231 2.83 -3.89 5.32
C PRO A 231 2.17 -2.65 4.71
N LEU A 232 1.18 -2.11 5.42
CA LEU A 232 0.58 -0.84 5.06
C LEU A 232 1.48 0.32 5.46
N ILE A 233 1.58 1.34 4.60
CA ILE A 233 1.96 2.68 5.01
C ILE A 233 0.68 3.40 5.44
N VAL A 234 0.69 3.96 6.63
CA VAL A 234 -0.43 4.67 7.24
C VAL A 234 -0.08 6.13 7.38
N ARG A 235 -0.97 7.01 6.94
CA ARG A 235 -0.89 8.45 7.07
C ARG A 235 -2.05 8.91 7.96
N PRO A 236 -1.82 9.08 9.26
CA PRO A 236 -2.80 9.66 10.18
C PRO A 236 -3.16 11.09 9.78
N ASP A 237 -4.38 11.51 10.11
CA ASP A 237 -4.83 12.89 9.90
C ASP A 237 -4.05 13.87 10.80
N THR A 238 -3.48 13.38 11.91
CA THR A 238 -2.56 14.13 12.78
C THR A 238 -1.20 14.40 12.14
N GLY A 239 -0.91 13.80 10.97
CA GLY A 239 0.34 13.95 10.23
C GLY A 239 1.35 12.82 10.44
N GLY A 240 2.44 12.88 9.67
CA GLY A 240 3.48 11.84 9.64
C GLY A 240 3.07 10.56 8.93
N HIS A 241 3.95 9.56 8.95
CA HIS A 241 3.69 8.23 8.43
C HIS A 241 4.10 7.15 9.43
N LEU A 242 3.32 6.08 9.46
CA LEU A 242 3.57 4.89 10.26
C LEU A 242 3.54 3.65 9.38
N ILE A 243 4.13 2.57 9.89
CA ILE A 243 4.00 1.24 9.28
C ILE A 243 2.91 0.49 10.03
N GLY A 244 1.86 0.11 9.32
CA GLY A 244 0.74 -0.67 9.81
C GLY A 244 0.94 -2.17 9.67
N LEU A 245 -0.12 -2.92 9.98
CA LEU A 245 -0.20 -4.35 9.69
C LEU A 245 -0.12 -4.65 8.18
N THR A 246 0.01 -5.93 7.86
CA THR A 246 -0.13 -6.40 6.47
C THR A 246 -1.58 -6.83 6.22
N SER A 247 -2.20 -6.29 5.18
CA SER A 247 -3.55 -6.70 4.79
C SER A 247 -3.62 -8.17 4.33
N PRO A 248 -4.76 -8.85 4.55
CA PRO A 248 -5.04 -10.14 3.95
C PRO A 248 -5.15 -10.02 2.42
N ALA A 249 -5.15 -11.16 1.73
CA ALA A 249 -5.30 -11.20 0.27
C ALA A 249 -6.66 -10.63 -0.12
N GLY A 250 -6.75 -9.89 -1.21
CA GLY A 250 -8.03 -9.46 -1.76
C GLY A 250 -8.89 -10.63 -2.27
N PRO A 251 -10.08 -10.33 -2.81
CA PRO A 251 -11.08 -11.34 -3.20
C PRO A 251 -10.58 -12.37 -4.24
N ASP A 252 -9.66 -11.97 -5.11
CA ASP A 252 -9.02 -12.80 -6.13
C ASP A 252 -7.76 -13.55 -5.61
N GLY A 253 -7.52 -13.49 -4.30
CA GLY A 253 -6.30 -13.98 -3.66
C GLY A 253 -5.06 -13.13 -3.96
N MET A 254 -5.21 -11.99 -4.63
CA MET A 254 -4.11 -11.09 -4.96
C MET A 254 -3.99 -9.98 -3.92
N ARG A 255 -2.76 -9.55 -3.66
CA ARG A 255 -2.51 -8.34 -2.87
C ARG A 255 -2.25 -7.17 -3.78
N LEU A 256 -2.69 -6.00 -3.35
CA LEU A 256 -2.40 -4.75 -4.02
C LEU A 256 -0.88 -4.52 -4.00
N ARG A 257 -0.32 -4.31 -5.18
CA ARG A 257 1.08 -3.97 -5.38
C ARG A 257 1.17 -2.88 -6.41
N SER A 258 1.65 -1.73 -5.96
CA SER A 258 1.81 -0.57 -6.81
C SER A 258 3.28 -0.21 -6.97
N MET A 259 3.60 0.32 -8.15
CA MET A 259 4.88 0.96 -8.42
C MET A 259 4.96 2.36 -7.80
N ARG A 260 3.81 2.98 -7.56
CA ARG A 260 3.69 4.34 -7.04
C ARG A 260 2.85 4.34 -5.76
N ALA A 261 3.08 5.32 -4.90
CA ALA A 261 2.20 5.56 -3.77
C ALA A 261 0.80 5.92 -4.28
N GLU A 262 -0.18 5.11 -3.93
CA GLU A 262 -1.59 5.32 -4.25
C GLU A 262 -2.32 5.65 -2.96
N TRP A 263 -2.59 6.94 -2.76
CA TRP A 263 -3.42 7.43 -1.66
C TRP A 263 -4.87 7.43 -2.07
#